data_AF-A0A6V7JPQ6-F1
#
_entry.id   AF-A0A6V7JPQ6-F1
#
_cell.length_a   1.000
_cell.length_b   1.000
_cell.length_c   1.000
_cell.angle_alpha   90.00
_cell.angle_beta   90.00
_cell.angle_gamma   90.00
#
_symmetry.space_group_name_H-M   'P 1'
#
loop_
_entity.id
_entity.type
_entity.pdbx_description
1 polymer ?
#
loop_
_entity_poly.entity_id
_entity_poly.type
_entity_poly.pdbx_seq_one_letter_code
_entity_poly.pdbx_strand_id
1 'polypeptide(L)' 'ICPILKGRMMQAGTLMVGYQPDDRRPNFFRNIISSAAVTEADIDFLLNEMDRLGHDL' A
#
# COMPACT_ATOMS: atom_id res chain seq x y z
N ILE A 1 -11.19 2.40 5.36
CA ILE A 1 -10.66 1.47 4.34
C ILE A 1 -9.14 1.29 4.47
N CYS A 2 -8.30 2.33 4.42
CA CYS A 2 -6.84 2.19 4.51
C CYS A 2 -6.31 1.36 5.71
N PRO A 3 -6.82 1.51 6.95
CA PRO A 3 -6.39 0.65 8.06
C PRO A 3 -6.66 -0.84 7.84
N ILE A 4 -7.77 -1.19 7.19
CA ILE A 4 -8.17 -2.58 6.90
C ILE A 4 -7.21 -3.18 5.87
N LEU A 5 -7.00 -2.46 4.76
CA LEU A 5 -6.08 -2.90 3.72
C LEU A 5 -4.64 -3.00 4.26
N LYS A 6 -4.21 -2.06 5.13
CA LYS A 6 -2.92 -2.15 5.82
C LYS A 6 -2.83 -3.38 6.72
N GLY A 7 -3.90 -3.73 7.44
CA GLY A 7 -3.97 -4.96 8.22
C GLY A 7 -3.76 -6.21 7.36
N ARG A 8 -4.41 -6.26 6.19
CA ARG A 8 -4.25 -7.35 5.22
C ARG A 8 -2.83 -7.41 4.64
N MET A 9 -2.23 -6.27 4.31
CA MET A 9 -0.82 -6.17 3.89
C MET A 9 0.11 -6.76 4.95
N MET A 10 -0.10 -6.42 6.23
CA MET A 10 0.71 -6.92 7.34
C MET A 10 0.55 -8.43 7.56
N GLN A 11 -0.66 -8.97 7.39
CA GLN A 11 -0.92 -10.40 7.52
C GLN A 11 -0.33 -11.20 6.35
N ALA A 12 -0.42 -10.68 5.13
CA ALA A 12 0.13 -11.34 3.94
C ALA A 12 1.67 -11.31 3.91
N GLY A 13 2.29 -10.25 4.44
CA GLY A 13 3.75 -10.10 4.49
C GLY A 13 4.40 -9.83 3.14
N THR A 14 3.60 -9.53 2.12
CA THR A 14 4.01 -9.34 0.72
C THR A 14 4.32 -7.89 0.37
N LEU A 15 3.66 -6.93 1.01
CA LEU A 15 3.78 -5.49 0.74
C LEU A 15 3.64 -4.70 2.04
N MET A 16 4.32 -3.54 2.14
CA MET A 16 4.17 -2.66 3.29
C MET A 16 4.24 -1.19 2.89
N VAL A 17 3.07 -0.52 2.83
CA VAL A 17 2.95 0.92 2.54
C VAL A 17 2.34 1.65 3.73
N GLY A 18 2.81 2.87 4.02
CA GLY A 18 2.25 3.72 5.07
C GLY A 18 0.94 4.38 4.65
N TYR A 19 0.07 4.67 5.61
CA TYR A 19 -1.07 5.54 5.40
C TYR A 19 -1.16 6.59 6.51
N GLN A 20 -1.77 7.73 6.19
CA GLN A 20 -1.95 8.83 7.12
C GLN A 20 -3.14 9.70 6.67
N PRO A 21 -3.79 10.41 7.59
CA PRO A 21 -4.65 11.53 7.23
C PRO A 21 -3.80 12.74 6.85
N ASP A 22 -4.44 13.71 6.20
CA ASP A 22 -3.93 15.08 6.02
C ASP A 22 -5.06 16.03 6.46
N ASP A 23 -4.76 17.28 6.78
CA ASP A 23 -5.64 18.23 7.48
C ASP A 23 -7.13 18.13 7.07
N ARG A 24 -7.38 18.10 5.76
CA ARG A 24 -8.73 18.06 5.18
C ARG A 24 -9.05 16.76 4.45
N ARG A 25 -8.17 15.76 4.50
CA ARG A 25 -8.30 14.51 3.73
C ARG A 25 -8.33 13.30 4.66
N PRO A 26 -9.25 12.34 4.41
CA PRO A 26 -9.24 11.08 5.14
C PRO A 26 -7.94 10.31 4.85
N ASN A 27 -7.72 9.21 5.57
CA ASN A 27 -6.55 8.35 5.37
C ASN A 27 -6.31 8.04 3.88
N PHE A 28 -5.08 8.25 3.43
CA PHE A 28 -4.60 7.84 2.11
C PHE A 28 -3.24 7.16 2.23
N PHE A 29 -2.90 6.35 1.23
CA PHE A 29 -1.59 5.70 1.18
C PHE A 29 -0.52 6.66 0.69
N ARG A 30 0.63 6.66 1.38
CA ARG A 30 1.82 7.42 0.98
C ARG A 30 2.93 6.44 0.66
N ASN A 31 3.14 6.21 -0.64
CA ASN A 31 4.28 5.42 -1.11
C ASN A 31 5.55 6.28 -1.12
N ILE A 32 6.67 5.73 -0.64
CA ILE A 32 7.98 6.36 -0.62
C ILE A 32 8.98 5.36 -1.20
N ILE A 33 9.64 5.73 -2.29
CA ILE A 33 10.70 4.94 -2.91
C ILE A 33 12.03 5.57 -2.53
N SER A 34 12.81 4.88 -1.71
CA SER A 34 14.12 5.35 -1.25
C SER A 34 15.26 4.39 -1.60
N SER A 35 14.94 3.12 -1.85
CA SER A 35 15.93 2.10 -2.20
C SER A 35 16.20 2.09 -3.70
N ALA A 36 17.47 2.11 -4.09
CA ALA A 36 17.91 1.98 -5.49
C ALA A 36 17.66 0.56 -6.06
N ALA A 37 17.32 -0.41 -5.22
CA ALA A 37 16.95 -1.76 -5.65
C ALA A 37 15.52 -1.85 -6.20
N VAL A 38 14.70 -0.81 -6.00
CA VAL A 38 13.31 -0.80 -6.50
C VAL A 38 13.32 -0.67 -8.01
N THR A 39 12.62 -1.57 -8.66
CA THR A 39 12.41 -1.63 -10.10
C THR A 39 10.98 -1.25 -10.47
N GLU A 40 10.71 -1.06 -11.77
CA GLU A 40 9.35 -0.85 -12.27
C GLU A 40 8.42 -2.02 -11.94
N ALA A 41 8.93 -3.25 -12.01
CA ALA A 41 8.18 -4.46 -11.67
C ALA A 41 7.71 -4.48 -10.20
N ASP A 42 8.46 -3.88 -9.28
CA ASP A 42 8.05 -3.76 -7.88
C ASP A 42 6.90 -2.75 -7.71
N ILE A 43 6.83 -1.73 -8.57
CA ILE A 43 5.73 -0.76 -8.58
C ILE A 43 4.48 -1.39 -9.18
N ASP A 44 4.62 -2.15 -10.26
CA ASP A 44 3.52 -2.94 -10.82
C ASP A 44 2.99 -3.94 -9.80
N PHE A 45 3.88 -4.64 -9.11
CA PHE A 45 3.52 -5.54 -8.02
C PHE A 45 2.76 -4.82 -6.90
N LEU A 46 3.22 -3.64 -6.48
CA LEU A 46 2.55 -2.84 -5.46
C LEU A 46 1.10 -2.54 -5.83
N LEU A 47 0.83 -2.12 -7.07
CA LEU A 47 -0.52 -1.81 -7.54
C LEU A 47 -1.40 -3.06 -7.59
N ASN A 48 -0.89 -4.15 -8.17
CA ASN A 48 -1.60 -5.42 -8.29
C ASN A 48 -1.91 -6.02 -6.92
N GLU A 49 -0.98 -5.92 -5.97
CA GLU A 49 -1.16 -6.47 -4.63
C GLU A 49 -2.14 -5.63 -3.80
N MET A 50 -2.16 -4.31 -3.99
CA MET A 50 -3.18 -3.45 -3.40
C MET A 50 -4.58 -3.77 -3.92
N ASP A 51 -4.73 -3.97 -5.22
CA ASP A 51 -6.00 -4.36 -5.85
C ASP A 51 -6.45 -5.75 -5.36
N ARG A 52 -5.57 -6.75 -5.40
CA ARG A 52 -5.84 -8.10 -4.92
C ARG A 52 -6.27 -8.14 -3.45
N LEU A 53 -5.57 -7.42 -2.58
CA LEU A 53 -5.89 -7.36 -1.15
C LEU A 53 -7.14 -6.51 -0.85
N GLY A 54 -7.55 -5.66 -1.79
CA GLY A 54 -8.68 -4.72 -1.65
C GLY A 54 -9.93 -5.08 -2.46
N HIS A 55 -9.90 -6.11 -3.30
CA HIS A 55 -10.96 -6.41 -4.28
C HIS A 55 -12.37 -6.61 -3.68
N ASP A 56 -12.45 -7.01 -2.41
CA ASP A 56 -13.66 -7.30 -1.65
C ASP A 56 -13.89 -6.33 -0.47
N LEU A 57 -13.18 -5.19 -0.44
CA LEU A 57 -13.29 -4.17 0.63
C LEU A 57 -14.31 -3.07 0.37
#